data_AF-A0A1G2CX95-F1
#
_entry.id   AF-A0A1G2CX95-F1
#
_cell.length_a   1.000
_cell.length_b   1.000
_cell.length_c   1.000
_cell.angle_alpha   90.00
_cell.angle_beta   90.00
_cell.angle_gamma   90.00
#
_symmetry.space_group_name_H-M   'P 1'
#
loop_
_entity.id
_entity.type
_entity.pdbx_description
1 polymer ?
#
loop_
_entity_poly.entity_id
_entity_poly.type
_entity_poly.pdbx_seq_one_letter_code
_entity_poly.pdbx_strand_id
1 'polypeptide(L)'
;MTPPAILSTINIQIAVSPFFLFVVGALVIAGWLVFTVIIRYHWKNYGTGGMQLFAMNFLYISGSAALAGLMILSAVLYLISAQ
;
A
#
# COMPACT_ATOMS: atom_id res chain seq x y z
N MET A 1 -39.97 13.15 17.86
CA MET A 1 -38.64 13.79 17.92
C MET A 1 -37.81 13.18 16.82
N THR A 2 -37.59 13.90 15.72
CA THR A 2 -36.76 13.45 14.60
C THR A 2 -35.29 13.65 14.96
N PRO A 3 -34.41 12.64 14.81
CA PRO A 3 -33.00 12.79 15.13
C PRO A 3 -32.35 13.87 14.24
N PRO A 4 -31.36 14.61 14.77
CA PRO A 4 -30.75 15.73 14.05
C PRO A 4 -30.00 15.23 12.80
N ALA A 5 -30.33 15.84 11.66
CA ALA A 5 -29.77 15.57 10.34
C ALA A 5 -28.34 16.13 10.16
N ILE A 6 -27.45 15.90 11.13
CA ILE A 6 -26.08 16.42 11.12
C ILE A 6 -25.09 15.42 10.49
N LEU A 7 -25.49 14.16 10.29
CA LEU A 7 -24.64 13.11 9.71
C LEU A 7 -24.87 12.88 8.20
N SER A 8 -25.86 13.51 7.57
CA SER A 8 -26.23 13.24 6.17
C SER A 8 -25.44 14.05 5.13
N THR A 9 -24.52 14.93 5.54
CA THR A 9 -23.96 15.95 4.63
C THR A 9 -22.44 16.06 4.71
N ILE A 10 -21.75 14.95 4.91
CA ILE A 10 -20.31 14.86 4.64
C ILE A 10 -20.13 13.87 3.49
N ASN A 11 -20.58 14.27 2.30
CA ASN A 11 -20.30 13.58 1.06
C ASN A 11 -18.95 14.11 0.53
N ILE A 12 -17.85 13.74 1.20
CA ILE A 12 -16.50 14.07 0.73
C ILE A 12 -16.21 13.13 -0.45
N GLN A 13 -16.64 13.54 -1.63
CA GLN A 13 -16.18 12.93 -2.87
C GLN A 13 -14.86 13.61 -3.26
N ILE A 14 -13.74 13.04 -2.80
CA ILE A 14 -12.45 13.44 -3.35
C ILE A 14 -12.42 12.88 -4.78
N ALA A 15 -12.53 13.78 -5.76
CA ALA A 15 -12.35 13.42 -7.16
C ALA A 15 -10.89 13.04 -7.38
N VAL A 16 -10.57 11.76 -7.27
CA VAL A 16 -9.23 11.24 -7.52
C VAL A 16 -9.12 10.89 -9.00
N SER A 17 -8.22 11.58 -9.71
CA SER A 17 -8.01 11.27 -11.13
C SER A 17 -7.31 9.91 -11.30
N PRO A 18 -7.61 9.15 -12.37
CA PRO A 18 -6.90 7.90 -12.66
C PRO A 18 -5.38 8.08 -12.77
N PHE A 19 -4.95 9.22 -13.33
CA PHE A 19 -3.53 9.57 -13.42
C PHE A 19 -2.88 9.74 -12.04
N PHE A 20 -3.57 10.38 -11.08
CA PHE A 20 -3.07 10.51 -9.72
C PHE A 20 -2.88 9.15 -9.05
N LEU A 21 -3.85 8.23 -9.18
CA LEU A 21 -3.73 6.86 -8.65
C LEU A 21 -2.55 6.11 -9.27
N PHE A 22 -2.34 6.26 -10.58
CA PHE A 22 -1.20 5.66 -11.27
C PHE A 22 0.14 6.19 -10.74
N VAL A 23 0.27 7.52 -10.58
CA VAL A 23 1.49 8.14 -10.06
C VAL A 23 1.77 7.69 -8.63
N VAL A 24 0.76 7.71 -7.75
CA VAL A 24 0.91 7.25 -6.36
C VAL A 24 1.29 5.76 -6.32
N GLY A 25 0.62 4.92 -7.10
CA GLY A 25 0.95 3.50 -7.20
C GLY A 25 2.39 3.25 -7.68
N ALA A 26 2.83 3.98 -8.71
CA ALA A 26 4.20 3.90 -9.23
C ALA A 26 5.23 4.32 -8.16
N LEU A 27 4.96 5.39 -7.40
CA LEU A 27 5.83 5.82 -6.30
C LEU A 27 5.91 4.78 -5.16
N VAL A 28 4.78 4.17 -4.80
CA VAL A 28 4.74 3.10 -3.80
C VAL A 28 5.56 1.89 -4.26
N ILE A 29 5.39 1.46 -5.51
CA ILE A 29 6.17 0.34 -6.09
C ILE A 29 7.65 0.70 -6.16
N ALA A 30 8.00 1.90 -6.61
CA ALA A 30 9.39 2.35 -6.69
C ALA A 30 10.06 2.40 -5.31
N GLY A 31 9.38 2.97 -4.31
CA GLY A 31 9.85 2.98 -2.92
C GLY A 31 10.03 1.56 -2.36
N TRP A 32 9.10 0.66 -2.67
CA TRP A 32 9.20 -0.75 -2.29
C TRP A 32 10.38 -1.47 -2.94
N LEU A 33 10.66 -1.20 -4.22
CA LEU A 33 11.81 -1.73 -4.94
C LEU A 33 13.12 -1.21 -4.34
N VAL A 34 13.20 0.08 -4.00
CA VAL A 34 14.37 0.67 -3.34
C VAL A 34 14.61 0.00 -1.97
N PHE A 35 13.57 -0.16 -1.16
CA PHE A 35 13.67 -0.89 0.11
C PHE A 35 14.19 -2.32 -0.10
N THR A 36 13.65 -3.03 -1.08
CA THR A 36 13.98 -4.43 -1.34
C THR A 36 15.40 -4.60 -1.89
N VAL A 37 15.83 -3.74 -2.81
CA VAL A 37 17.12 -3.86 -3.50
C VAL A 37 18.25 -3.26 -2.69
N ILE A 38 18.04 -2.13 -2.02
CA ILE A 38 19.12 -1.43 -1.32
C ILE A 38 19.13 -1.82 0.16
N ILE A 39 18.03 -1.53 0.87
CA ILE A 39 17.99 -1.66 2.34
C ILE A 39 18.07 -3.14 2.73
N ARG A 40 17.21 -3.99 2.18
CA ARG A 40 17.25 -5.43 2.50
C ARG A 40 18.56 -6.07 2.07
N TYR A 41 19.10 -5.72 0.91
CA TYR A 41 20.40 -6.24 0.47
C TYR A 41 21.51 -5.85 1.45
N HIS A 42 21.56 -4.59 1.87
CA HIS A 42 22.57 -4.13 2.81
C HIS A 42 22.48 -4.91 4.13
N TRP A 43 21.29 -5.03 4.71
CA TRP A 43 21.11 -5.77 5.97
C TRP A 43 21.34 -7.27 5.85
N LYS A 44 21.07 -7.87 4.68
CA LYS A 44 21.34 -9.28 4.45
C LYS A 44 22.84 -9.59 4.39
N ASN A 45 23.65 -8.69 3.84
CA ASN A 45 25.08 -8.92 3.62
C ASN A 45 25.98 -8.33 4.71
N TYR A 46 25.56 -7.23 5.34
CA TYR A 46 26.34 -6.50 6.35
C TYR A 46 25.69 -6.51 7.74
N GLY A 47 24.47 -7.03 7.88
CA GLY A 47 23.80 -7.12 9.16
C GLY A 47 24.45 -8.16 10.07
N THR A 48 24.79 -7.75 11.30
CA THR A 48 25.50 -8.60 12.27
C THR A 48 24.56 -9.20 13.34
N GLY A 49 23.32 -8.71 13.44
CA GLY A 49 22.34 -9.18 14.43
C GLY A 49 21.22 -10.03 13.84
N GLY A 50 20.98 -11.23 14.40
CA GLY A 50 19.89 -12.11 13.99
C GLY A 50 18.49 -11.47 14.10
N MET A 51 18.28 -10.63 15.12
CA MET A 51 17.02 -9.88 15.29
C MET A 51 16.80 -8.83 14.19
N GLN A 52 17.88 -8.22 13.69
CA GLN A 52 17.81 -7.22 12.61
C GLN A 52 17.47 -7.89 11.28
N LEU A 53 18.08 -9.04 11.00
CA LEU A 53 17.75 -9.89 9.85
C LEU A 53 16.30 -10.38 9.89
N PHE A 54 15.82 -10.80 11.07
CA PHE A 54 14.41 -11.19 11.26
C PHE A 54 13.47 -10.02 10.97
N ALA A 55 13.69 -8.86 11.59
CA ALA A 55 12.85 -7.67 11.38
C ALA A 55 12.82 -7.25 9.90
N MET A 56 13.96 -7.30 9.21
CA MET A 56 14.02 -6.98 7.77
C MET A 56 13.27 -7.98 6.90
N ASN A 57 13.36 -9.29 7.21
CA ASN A 57 12.59 -10.29 6.48
C ASN A 57 11.09 -10.19 6.77
N PHE A 58 10.70 -9.90 8.02
CA PHE A 58 9.31 -9.65 8.39
C PHE A 58 8.74 -8.45 7.65
N LEU A 59 9.46 -7.33 7.61
CA LEU A 59 9.06 -6.14 6.84
C LEU A 59 8.93 -6.46 5.35
N TYR A 60 9.89 -7.17 4.77
CA TYR A 60 9.84 -7.58 3.38
C TYR A 60 8.62 -8.44 3.05
N ILE A 61 8.33 -9.46 3.86
CA ILE A 61 7.18 -10.34 3.64
C ILE A 61 5.87 -9.58 3.81
N SER A 62 5.73 -8.82 4.91
CA SER A 62 4.49 -8.09 5.21
C SER A 62 4.21 -7.00 4.19
N GLY A 63 5.21 -6.20 3.79
CA GLY A 63 5.02 -5.17 2.77
C GLY A 63 4.79 -5.75 1.37
N SER A 64 5.41 -6.88 1.01
CA SER A 64 5.11 -7.57 -0.26
C SER A 64 3.68 -8.12 -0.27
N ALA A 65 3.24 -8.71 0.84
CA ALA A 65 1.87 -9.21 0.99
C ALA A 65 0.85 -8.06 0.93
N ALA A 66 1.13 -6.91 1.55
CA ALA A 66 0.29 -5.73 1.49
C ALA A 66 0.17 -5.19 0.05
N LEU A 67 1.29 -5.11 -0.68
CA LEU A 67 1.30 -4.70 -2.09
C LEU A 67 0.49 -5.67 -2.96
N ALA A 68 0.69 -6.97 -2.81
CA ALA A 68 -0.08 -7.99 -3.53
C ALA A 68 -1.58 -7.88 -3.20
N GLY A 69 -1.93 -7.72 -1.92
CA GLY A 69 -3.30 -7.55 -1.46
C GLY A 69 -3.96 -6.29 -2.04
N LEU A 70 -3.23 -5.17 -2.09
CA LEU A 70 -3.71 -3.93 -2.73
C LEU A 70 -3.95 -4.14 -4.22
N MET A 71 -3.04 -4.81 -4.94
CA MET A 71 -3.23 -5.10 -6.36
C MET A 71 -4.45 -5.97 -6.62
N ILE A 72 -4.66 -7.03 -5.81
CA ILE A 72 -5.84 -7.91 -5.93
C ILE A 72 -7.11 -7.13 -5.62
N LEU A 73 -7.14 -6.36 -4.53
CA LEU A 73 -8.29 -5.54 -4.17
C LEU A 73 -8.64 -4.54 -5.27
N SER A 74 -7.64 -3.84 -5.82
CA SER A 74 -7.84 -2.92 -6.95
C SER A 74 -8.39 -3.64 -8.19
N ALA A 75 -7.90 -4.83 -8.51
CA ALA A 75 -8.39 -5.62 -9.63
C ALA A 75 -9.86 -6.05 -9.44
N VAL A 76 -10.22 -6.51 -8.23
CA VAL A 76 -11.60 -6.89 -7.89
C VAL A 76 -12.54 -5.69 -7.96
N LEU A 77 -12.16 -4.56 -7.37
CA LEU A 77 -12.96 -3.34 -7.40
C LEU A 77 -13.15 -2.84 -8.84
N TYR A 78 -12.11 -2.91 -9.68
CA TYR A 78 -12.21 -2.58 -11.09
C TYR A 78 -13.23 -3.48 -11.81
N LEU A 79 -13.14 -4.81 -11.63
CA LEU A 79 -14.05 -5.76 -12.25
C LEU A 79 -15.51 -5.53 -11.82
N ILE A 80 -15.76 -5.26 -10.54
CA ILE A 80 -17.11 -4.94 -10.04
C ILE A 80 -17.61 -3.62 -10.63
N SER A 81 -16.76 -2.59 -10.73
CA SER A 81 -17.14 -1.29 -11.26
C SER A 81 -17.37 -1.25 -12.79
N ALA A 82 -16.80 -2.21 -13.51
CA ALA A 82 -16.87 -2.31 -14.96
C ALA A 82 -18.08 -3.12 -15.46
N GLN A 83 -18.84 -3.71 -14.55
CA GLN A 83 -20.13 -4.38 -14.80
C GLN A 83 -21.28 -3.39 -14.66
#